data_AF-A0A835Z295-F1
#
_entry.id   AF-A0A835Z295-F1
#
_cell.length_a   1.000
_cell.length_b   1.000
_cell.length_c   1.000
_cell.angle_alpha   90.00
_cell.angle_beta   90.00
_cell.angle_gamma   90.00
#
_symmetry.space_group_name_H-M   'P 1'
#
loop_
_entity.id
_entity.type
_entity.pdbx_description
1 polymer ?
#
loop_
_entity_poly.entity_id
_entity_poly.type
_entity_poly.pdbx_seq_one_letter_code
_entity_poly.pdbx_strand_id
1 'polypeptide(L)'
;MACCYKCGAELRFALVFLMLTITGIGTVCFHGALQRWMQILDEVPMLWLIVAVIFCVYERNVAAHGGRQYGLWLPLVLVAWATVVSCVAVLVHGPMQVACFQSSFACALLVALYGIYKQYCETTDQTTLNIARGSAAMMAVGVLCWSADGLLCSYLQNLPYGLPNPQLHAWGWHLGSALGCYGNTMDALSSDR
;
A
#
# COMPACT_ATOMS: atom_id res chain seq x y z
N MET A 1 8.88 13.67 -12.57
CA MET A 1 7.42 13.92 -12.76
C MET A 1 7.04 14.40 -14.17
N ALA A 2 7.88 15.13 -14.92
CA ALA A 2 7.51 15.67 -16.25
C ALA A 2 7.28 14.62 -17.37
N CYS A 3 7.69 13.36 -17.20
CA CYS A 3 7.49 12.30 -18.20
C CYS A 3 6.06 11.72 -18.21
N CYS A 4 5.34 11.74 -17.06
CA CYS A 4 3.99 11.17 -16.97
C CYS A 4 2.96 11.92 -17.83
N TYR A 5 3.07 13.25 -17.94
CA TYR A 5 2.11 14.05 -18.72
C TYR A 5 2.21 13.87 -20.23
N LYS A 6 3.38 13.48 -20.76
CA LYS A 6 3.58 13.27 -22.20
C LYS A 6 3.15 11.88 -22.69
N CYS A 7 2.86 10.94 -21.77
CA CYS A 7 2.50 9.56 -22.10
C CYS A 7 0.99 9.25 -21.93
N GLY A 8 0.14 10.24 -21.69
CA GLY A 8 -1.29 10.00 -21.48
C GLY A 8 -1.60 9.19 -20.21
N ALA A 9 -0.66 9.10 -19.27
CA ALA A 9 -0.89 8.39 -18.01
C ALA A 9 -1.93 9.13 -17.19
N GLU A 10 -3.03 8.46 -16.86
CA GLU A 10 -4.10 9.05 -16.08
C GLU A 10 -3.60 9.51 -14.71
N LEU A 11 -4.07 10.68 -14.26
CA LEU A 11 -3.64 11.33 -13.02
C LEU A 11 -3.67 10.40 -11.80
N ARG A 12 -4.62 9.46 -11.76
CA ARG A 12 -4.76 8.48 -10.68
C ARG A 12 -3.51 7.61 -10.46
N PHE A 13 -2.84 7.18 -11.52
CA PHE A 13 -1.62 6.37 -11.41
C PHE A 13 -0.42 7.22 -10.99
N ALA A 14 -0.35 8.46 -11.48
CA ALA A 14 0.67 9.41 -11.04
C ALA A 14 0.54 9.70 -9.53
N LEU A 15 -0.70 9.79 -9.01
CA LEU A 15 -0.96 9.93 -7.57
C LEU A 15 -0.48 8.72 -6.77
N VAL A 16 -0.69 7.49 -7.25
CA VAL A 16 -0.17 6.29 -6.57
C VAL A 16 1.36 6.32 -6.47
N PHE A 17 2.08 6.60 -7.55
CA PHE A 17 3.54 6.69 -7.50
C PHE A 17 4.06 7.85 -6.64
N LEU A 18 3.37 8.99 -6.66
CA LEU A 18 3.68 10.12 -5.78
C LEU A 18 3.53 9.72 -4.32
N MET A 19 2.39 9.13 -3.95
CA MET A 19 2.11 8.71 -2.58
C MET A 19 3.03 7.58 -2.12
N LEU A 20 3.41 6.66 -3.01
CA LEU A 20 4.41 5.63 -2.72
C LEU A 20 5.76 6.24 -2.39
N THR A 21 6.16 7.29 -3.12
CA THR A 21 7.41 8.03 -2.85
C THR A 21 7.36 8.76 -1.51
N ILE A 22 6.26 9.47 -1.23
CA ILE A 22 6.07 10.19 0.04
C ILE A 22 6.06 9.21 1.21
N THR A 23 5.39 8.06 1.07
CA THR A 23 5.39 6.99 2.08
C THR A 23 6.81 6.51 2.36
N GLY A 24 7.60 6.22 1.32
CA GLY A 24 8.99 5.80 1.50
C GLY A 24 9.86 6.84 2.22
N ILE A 25 9.67 8.14 1.94
CA ILE A 25 10.34 9.21 2.67
C ILE A 25 9.90 9.22 4.15
N GLY A 26 8.60 9.11 4.40
CA GLY A 26 8.03 9.03 5.74
C GLY A 26 8.59 7.85 6.55
N THR A 27 8.61 6.65 5.95
CA THR A 27 9.21 5.44 6.52
C THR A 27 10.67 5.66 6.93
N VAL A 28 11.49 6.25 6.04
CA VAL A 28 12.90 6.53 6.35
C VAL A 28 13.03 7.54 7.50
N CYS A 29 12.24 8.61 7.49
CA CYS A 29 12.23 9.61 8.56
C CYS A 29 11.78 9.00 9.90
N PHE A 30 10.76 8.13 9.90
CA PHE A 30 10.27 7.48 11.11
C PHE A 30 11.31 6.53 11.70
N HIS A 31 11.89 5.64 10.90
CA HIS A 31 12.91 4.72 11.40
C HIS A 31 14.24 5.42 11.76
N GLY A 32 14.52 6.58 11.17
CA GLY A 32 15.68 7.39 11.53
C GLY A 32 15.54 8.18 12.83
N ALA A 33 14.32 8.55 13.23
CA ALA A 33 14.08 9.44 14.36
C ALA A 33 13.29 8.80 15.52
N LEU A 34 12.41 7.84 15.23
CA LEU A 34 11.44 7.22 16.15
C LEU A 34 10.59 8.25 16.91
N GLN A 35 10.29 9.37 16.24
CA GLN A 35 9.48 10.45 16.78
C GLN A 35 8.06 10.36 16.26
N ARG A 36 7.09 10.75 17.11
CA ARG A 36 5.66 10.74 16.80
C ARG A 36 5.33 11.44 15.47
N TRP A 37 5.88 12.63 15.24
CA TRP A 37 5.57 13.37 14.02
C TRP A 37 6.12 12.69 12.77
N MET A 38 7.24 11.96 12.89
CA MET A 38 7.76 11.15 11.80
C MET A 38 6.92 9.88 11.60
N GLN A 39 6.37 9.29 12.67
CA GLN A 39 5.40 8.20 12.57
C GLN A 39 4.14 8.62 11.82
N ILE A 40 3.60 9.81 12.12
CA ILE A 40 2.46 10.38 11.39
C ILE A 40 2.83 10.61 9.91
N LEU A 41 4.05 11.06 9.63
CA LEU A 41 4.57 11.24 8.27
C LEU A 41 4.77 9.91 7.53
N ASP A 42 4.91 8.78 8.21
CA ASP A 42 4.94 7.45 7.61
C ASP A 42 3.52 6.91 7.38
N GLU A 43 2.71 6.88 8.44
CA GLU A 43 1.39 6.24 8.46
C GLU A 43 0.35 6.99 7.61
N VAL A 44 0.27 8.33 7.69
CA VAL A 44 -0.76 9.08 6.96
C VAL A 44 -0.55 8.98 5.45
N PRO A 45 0.65 9.20 4.87
CA PRO A 45 0.86 8.96 3.45
C PRO A 45 0.58 7.53 3.01
N MET A 46 0.91 6.53 3.84
CA MET A 46 0.60 5.12 3.56
C MET A 46 -0.91 4.86 3.46
N LEU A 47 -1.72 5.51 4.31
CA LEU A 47 -3.18 5.47 4.25
C LEU A 47 -3.73 6.06 2.94
N TRP A 48 -3.22 7.23 2.53
CA TRP A 48 -3.64 7.88 1.28
C TRP A 48 -3.15 7.11 0.05
N LEU A 49 -2.00 6.44 0.14
CA LEU A 49 -1.52 5.51 -0.88
C LEU A 49 -2.51 4.35 -1.09
N ILE A 50 -2.90 3.64 -0.02
CA ILE A 50 -3.83 2.50 -0.17
C ILE A 50 -5.20 2.94 -0.68
N VAL A 51 -5.68 4.14 -0.31
CA VAL A 51 -6.89 4.72 -0.90
C VAL A 51 -6.75 4.95 -2.40
N ALA A 52 -5.64 5.53 -2.85
CA ALA A 52 -5.39 5.73 -4.27
C ALA A 52 -5.33 4.39 -5.03
N VAL A 53 -4.71 3.37 -4.43
CA VAL A 53 -4.67 2.01 -4.99
C VAL A 53 -6.07 1.41 -5.10
N ILE A 54 -6.89 1.46 -4.04
CA ILE A 54 -8.27 0.97 -4.07
C ILE A 54 -9.06 1.69 -5.17
N PHE A 55 -8.94 3.01 -5.27
CA PHE A 55 -9.62 3.75 -6.33
C PHE A 55 -9.19 3.27 -7.73
N CYS A 56 -7.89 3.11 -7.99
CA CYS A 56 -7.39 2.60 -9.26
C CYS A 56 -7.88 1.17 -9.56
N VAL A 57 -7.94 0.30 -8.56
CA VAL A 57 -8.42 -1.07 -8.70
C VAL A 57 -9.92 -1.10 -9.04
N TYR A 58 -10.76 -0.39 -8.30
CA TYR A 58 -12.20 -0.47 -8.52
C TYR A 58 -12.69 0.37 -9.70
N GLU A 59 -12.00 1.43 -10.09
CA GLU A 59 -12.34 2.23 -11.27
C GLU A 59 -11.54 1.86 -12.52
N ARG A 60 -10.93 0.67 -12.60
CA ARG A 60 -10.16 0.25 -13.79
C ARG A 60 -11.02 0.26 -15.06
N ASN A 61 -10.40 0.40 -16.24
CA ASN A 61 -11.08 0.33 -17.53
C ASN A 61 -12.21 1.36 -17.70
N VAL A 62 -12.08 2.58 -17.15
CA VAL A 62 -13.08 3.66 -17.30
C VAL A 62 -13.42 3.90 -18.78
N ALA A 63 -12.43 3.84 -19.67
CA ALA A 63 -12.63 4.01 -21.11
C ALA A 63 -13.53 2.91 -21.71
N ALA A 64 -13.36 1.64 -21.30
CA ALA A 64 -14.17 0.53 -21.78
C ALA A 64 -15.62 0.58 -21.27
N HIS A 65 -15.83 1.15 -20.07
CA HIS A 65 -17.17 1.29 -19.47
C HIS A 65 -17.90 2.58 -19.90
N GLY A 66 -17.25 3.47 -20.67
CA GLY A 66 -17.81 4.77 -21.03
C GLY A 66 -17.96 5.75 -19.86
N GLY A 67 -17.26 5.52 -18.75
CA GLY A 67 -17.37 6.30 -17.52
C GLY A 67 -16.93 5.55 -16.27
N ARG A 68 -17.08 6.19 -15.10
CA ARG A 68 -16.77 5.58 -13.80
C ARG A 68 -17.73 4.44 -13.49
N GLN A 69 -17.22 3.29 -13.11
CA GLN A 69 -18.03 2.11 -12.80
C GLN A 69 -18.81 2.30 -11.49
N TYR A 70 -18.19 2.92 -10.49
CA TYR A 70 -18.81 3.18 -9.18
C TYR A 70 -19.09 4.67 -8.96
N GLY A 71 -19.08 5.48 -10.02
CA GLY A 71 -19.49 6.89 -9.97
C GLY A 71 -18.69 7.72 -8.95
N LEU A 72 -19.35 8.70 -8.33
CA LEU A 72 -18.71 9.62 -7.37
C LEU A 72 -18.77 9.12 -5.92
N TRP A 73 -19.62 8.15 -5.59
CA TRP A 73 -19.79 7.73 -4.19
C TRP A 73 -18.52 7.05 -3.66
N LEU A 74 -17.85 6.23 -4.48
CA LEU A 74 -16.64 5.52 -4.10
C LEU A 74 -15.51 6.47 -3.68
N PRO A 75 -15.05 7.44 -4.51
CA PRO A 75 -14.01 8.36 -4.10
C PRO A 75 -14.42 9.23 -2.91
N LEU A 76 -15.71 9.61 -2.77
CA LEU A 76 -16.19 10.37 -1.62
C LEU A 76 -16.08 9.58 -0.32
N VAL A 77 -16.49 8.31 -0.31
CA VAL A 77 -16.39 7.43 0.87
C VAL A 77 -14.93 7.19 1.24
N LEU A 78 -14.06 6.92 0.27
CA LEU A 78 -12.64 6.68 0.51
C LEU A 78 -11.94 7.92 1.09
N VAL A 79 -12.20 9.11 0.54
CA VAL A 79 -11.65 10.37 1.03
C VAL A 79 -12.17 10.70 2.43
N ALA A 80 -13.48 10.52 2.67
CA ALA A 80 -14.07 10.74 3.98
C ALA A 80 -13.43 9.82 5.04
N TRP A 81 -13.32 8.53 4.74
CA TRP A 81 -12.69 7.55 5.62
C TRP A 81 -11.21 7.87 5.89
N ALA A 82 -10.41 8.14 4.85
CA ALA A 82 -8.99 8.47 5.03
C ALA A 82 -8.79 9.76 5.82
N THR A 83 -9.67 10.75 5.64
CA THR A 83 -9.66 11.98 6.42
C THR A 83 -9.92 11.70 7.90
N VAL A 84 -10.94 10.89 8.22
CA VAL A 84 -11.24 10.51 9.61
C VAL A 84 -10.07 9.78 10.25
N VAL A 85 -9.50 8.77 9.59
CA VAL A 85 -8.35 8.02 10.13
C VAL A 85 -7.11 8.92 10.27
N SER A 86 -6.88 9.85 9.34
CA SER A 86 -5.80 10.84 9.44
C SER A 86 -5.99 11.77 10.63
N CYS A 87 -7.21 12.26 10.87
CA CYS A 87 -7.54 13.07 12.05
C CYS A 87 -7.31 12.28 13.33
N VAL A 88 -7.73 11.01 13.38
CA VAL A 88 -7.46 10.13 14.52
C VAL A 88 -5.95 9.96 14.74
N ALA A 89 -5.16 9.77 13.69
CA ALA A 89 -3.70 9.65 13.79
C ALA A 89 -3.05 10.91 14.41
N VAL A 90 -3.57 12.10 14.11
CA VAL A 90 -3.06 13.37 14.64
C VAL A 90 -3.56 13.69 16.05
N LEU A 91 -4.78 13.26 16.40
CA LEU A 91 -5.44 13.64 17.67
C LEU A 91 -5.26 12.59 18.77
N VAL A 92 -5.11 11.32 18.42
CA VAL A 92 -4.91 10.22 19.38
C VAL A 92 -3.41 10.00 19.57
N HIS A 93 -3.05 9.41 20.72
CA HIS A 93 -1.65 9.20 21.11
C HIS A 93 -1.40 7.76 21.59
N GLY A 94 -0.14 7.35 21.50
CA GLY A 94 0.34 6.10 22.07
C GLY A 94 -0.24 4.85 21.39
N PRO A 95 -0.38 3.73 22.12
CA PRO A 95 -0.77 2.44 21.53
C PRO A 95 -2.14 2.46 20.83
N MET A 96 -3.09 3.27 21.33
CA MET A 96 -4.41 3.38 20.70
C MET A 96 -4.31 3.99 19.31
N GLN A 97 -3.47 5.01 19.11
CA GLN A 97 -3.25 5.64 17.82
C GLN A 97 -2.70 4.62 16.81
N VAL A 98 -1.68 3.85 17.20
CA VAL A 98 -1.08 2.79 16.39
C VAL A 98 -2.10 1.71 16.05
N ALA A 99 -2.89 1.25 17.03
CA ALA A 99 -3.90 0.21 16.83
C ALA A 99 -5.01 0.66 15.86
N CYS A 100 -5.49 1.91 15.99
CA CYS A 100 -6.47 2.49 15.09
C CYS A 100 -5.93 2.57 13.65
N PHE A 101 -4.69 3.00 13.47
CA PHE A 101 -4.05 3.04 12.16
C PHE A 101 -3.90 1.63 11.56
N GLN A 102 -3.25 0.71 12.29
CA GLN A 102 -2.96 -0.64 11.79
C GLN A 102 -4.23 -1.42 11.43
N SER A 103 -5.27 -1.35 12.26
CA SER A 103 -6.56 -1.99 11.96
C SER A 103 -7.22 -1.40 10.72
N SER A 104 -7.26 -0.07 10.61
CA SER A 104 -7.80 0.64 9.44
C SER A 104 -7.04 0.28 8.17
N PHE A 105 -5.70 0.29 8.24
CA PHE A 105 -4.84 -0.04 7.11
C PHE A 105 -4.98 -1.52 6.71
N ALA A 106 -5.01 -2.45 7.67
CA ALA A 106 -5.22 -3.86 7.39
C ALA A 106 -6.58 -4.12 6.70
N CYS A 107 -7.65 -3.46 7.14
CA CYS A 107 -8.95 -3.54 6.47
C CYS A 107 -8.87 -3.03 5.02
N ALA A 108 -8.25 -1.87 4.79
CA ALA A 108 -8.08 -1.32 3.44
C ALA A 108 -7.21 -2.21 2.54
N LEU A 109 -6.14 -2.78 3.10
CA LEU A 109 -5.28 -3.73 2.39
C LEU A 109 -6.07 -4.96 1.92
N LEU A 110 -6.93 -5.53 2.78
CA LEU A 110 -7.81 -6.65 2.39
C LEU A 110 -8.79 -6.25 1.28
N VAL A 111 -9.37 -5.05 1.34
CA VAL A 111 -10.26 -4.54 0.28
C VAL A 111 -9.54 -4.39 -1.05
N ALA A 112 -8.30 -3.88 -1.04
CA ALA A 112 -7.47 -3.75 -2.23
C ALA A 112 -7.12 -5.12 -2.81
N LEU A 113 -6.66 -6.06 -1.97
CA LEU A 113 -6.32 -7.42 -2.38
C LEU A 113 -7.52 -8.17 -2.94
N TYR A 114 -8.71 -8.01 -2.35
CA TYR A 114 -9.94 -8.58 -2.88
C TYR A 114 -10.29 -8.02 -4.27
N GLY A 115 -10.16 -6.71 -4.46
CA GLY A 115 -10.38 -6.08 -5.77
C GLY A 115 -9.42 -6.59 -6.84
N ILE A 116 -8.13 -6.72 -6.50
CA ILE A 116 -7.10 -7.28 -7.37
C ILE A 116 -7.42 -8.76 -7.69
N TYR A 117 -7.80 -9.55 -6.69
CA TYR A 117 -8.20 -10.95 -6.87
C TYR A 117 -9.37 -11.09 -7.84
N LYS A 118 -10.40 -10.24 -7.72
CA LYS A 118 -11.54 -10.27 -8.64
C LYS A 118 -11.10 -10.03 -10.08
N GLN A 119 -10.25 -9.03 -10.32
CA GLN A 119 -9.70 -8.74 -11.65
C GLN A 119 -8.88 -9.91 -12.19
N TYR A 120 -8.08 -10.55 -11.32
CA TYR A 120 -7.28 -11.72 -11.67
C TYR A 120 -8.13 -12.89 -12.16
N CYS A 121 -9.31 -13.09 -11.57
CA CYS A 121 -10.24 -14.14 -12.00
C CYS A 121 -10.91 -13.85 -13.36
N GLU A 122 -10.92 -12.59 -13.79
CA GLU A 122 -11.59 -12.16 -15.03
C GLU A 122 -10.61 -12.04 -16.22
N THR A 123 -9.30 -11.99 -15.98
CA THR A 123 -8.29 -11.82 -17.04
C THR A 123 -7.72 -13.15 -17.55
N THR A 124 -7.47 -13.22 -18.86
CA THR A 124 -6.77 -14.34 -19.51
C THR A 124 -5.35 -13.98 -19.93
N ASP A 125 -4.91 -12.73 -19.77
CA ASP A 125 -3.57 -12.30 -20.17
C ASP A 125 -2.49 -12.84 -19.22
N GLN A 126 -1.60 -13.67 -19.74
CA GLN A 126 -0.56 -14.32 -18.94
C GLN A 126 0.45 -13.33 -18.36
N THR A 127 0.71 -12.20 -19.02
CA THR A 127 1.60 -11.18 -18.48
C THR A 127 0.99 -10.55 -17.22
N THR A 128 -0.25 -10.08 -17.29
CA THR A 128 -0.99 -9.58 -16.13
C THR A 128 -1.10 -10.63 -15.02
N LEU A 129 -1.43 -11.89 -15.34
CA LEU A 129 -1.53 -12.96 -14.34
C LEU A 129 -0.18 -13.18 -13.61
N ASN A 130 0.94 -13.15 -14.33
CA ASN A 130 2.27 -13.32 -13.74
C ASN A 130 2.68 -12.14 -12.86
N ILE A 131 2.40 -10.90 -13.29
CA ILE A 131 2.67 -9.70 -12.50
C ILE A 131 1.80 -9.70 -11.24
N ALA A 132 0.52 -10.02 -11.35
CA ALA A 132 -0.41 -10.10 -10.22
C ALA A 132 0.03 -11.15 -9.19
N ARG A 133 0.40 -12.37 -9.64
CA ARG A 133 0.93 -13.43 -8.77
C ARG A 133 2.22 -13.02 -8.09
N GLY A 134 3.18 -12.46 -8.83
CA GLY A 134 4.44 -11.99 -8.28
C GLY A 134 4.22 -10.87 -7.25
N SER A 135 3.36 -9.91 -7.56
CA SER A 135 3.03 -8.80 -6.67
C SER A 135 2.31 -9.25 -5.40
N ALA A 136 1.36 -10.18 -5.53
CA ALA A 136 0.67 -10.80 -4.39
C ALA A 136 1.64 -11.60 -3.51
N ALA A 137 2.57 -12.35 -4.11
CA ALA A 137 3.61 -13.07 -3.39
C ALA A 137 4.52 -12.13 -2.60
N MET A 138 4.97 -11.02 -3.20
CA MET A 138 5.80 -10.01 -2.52
C MET A 138 5.06 -9.36 -1.36
N MET A 139 3.77 -9.02 -1.54
CA MET A 139 2.95 -8.49 -0.46
C MET A 139 2.75 -9.52 0.67
N ALA A 140 2.49 -10.78 0.33
CA ALA A 140 2.33 -11.85 1.30
C ALA A 140 3.61 -12.08 2.12
N VAL A 141 4.77 -12.13 1.46
CA VAL A 141 6.08 -12.19 2.13
C VAL A 141 6.24 -10.99 3.06
N GLY A 142 5.91 -9.78 2.60
CA GLY A 142 5.99 -8.58 3.42
C GLY A 142 5.15 -8.67 4.69
N VAL A 143 3.87 -9.04 4.58
CA VAL A 143 2.96 -9.18 5.72
C VAL A 143 3.43 -10.28 6.69
N LEU A 144 3.92 -11.40 6.18
CA LEU A 144 4.47 -12.48 7.00
C LEU A 144 5.72 -12.03 7.75
N CYS A 145 6.64 -11.34 7.08
CA CYS A 145 7.83 -10.77 7.70
C CYS A 145 7.48 -9.74 8.78
N TRP A 146 6.55 -8.82 8.51
CA TRP A 146 6.06 -7.84 9.49
C TRP A 146 5.47 -8.52 10.73
N SER A 147 4.60 -9.51 10.50
CA SER A 147 3.94 -10.24 11.58
C SER A 147 4.93 -11.05 12.42
N ALA A 148 5.90 -11.71 11.77
CA ALA A 148 6.95 -12.45 12.45
C ALA A 148 7.85 -11.54 13.29
N ASP A 149 8.22 -10.36 12.77
CA ASP A 149 9.04 -9.39 13.48
C ASP A 149 8.37 -8.92 14.79
N GLY A 150 7.06 -8.66 14.75
CA GLY A 150 6.27 -8.28 15.91
C GLY A 150 6.03 -9.43 16.90
N LEU A 151 5.54 -10.59 16.41
CA LEU A 151 5.13 -11.70 17.27
C LEU A 151 6.31 -12.50 17.84
N LEU A 152 7.42 -12.57 17.12
CA LEU A 152 8.60 -13.35 17.49
C LEU A 152 9.77 -12.45 17.90
N CYS A 153 9.51 -11.19 18.25
CA CYS A 153 10.54 -10.18 18.56
C CYS A 153 11.58 -10.69 19.57
N SER A 154 11.13 -11.26 20.70
CA SER A 154 12.02 -11.79 21.75
C SER A 154 12.93 -12.93 21.26
N TYR A 155 12.45 -13.72 20.30
CA TYR A 155 13.22 -14.80 19.69
C TYR A 155 14.20 -14.28 18.63
N LEU A 156 13.74 -13.39 17.75
CA LEU A 156 14.56 -12.81 16.67
C LEU A 156 15.70 -11.92 17.18
N GLN A 157 15.54 -11.31 18.36
CA GLN A 157 16.62 -10.58 19.04
C GLN A 157 17.68 -11.50 19.67
N ASN A 158 17.36 -12.77 19.94
CA ASN A 158 18.21 -13.70 20.68
C ASN A 158 18.47 -15.00 19.89
N LEU A 159 18.77 -14.87 18.60
CA LEU A 159 19.03 -16.03 17.75
C LEU A 159 20.25 -16.83 18.24
N PRO A 160 20.24 -18.16 18.11
CA PRO A 160 21.33 -19.00 18.54
C PRO A 160 22.61 -18.70 17.74
N TYR A 161 23.75 -19.10 18.30
CA TYR A 161 25.08 -18.95 17.68
C TYR A 161 25.51 -17.50 17.42
N GLY A 162 24.91 -16.53 18.11
CA GLY A 162 25.24 -15.11 17.97
C GLY A 162 24.82 -14.50 16.62
N LEU A 163 23.84 -15.12 15.95
CA LEU A 163 23.29 -14.58 14.72
C LEU A 163 22.60 -13.23 15.00
N PRO A 164 22.83 -12.20 14.16
CA PRO A 164 22.16 -10.91 14.34
C PRO A 164 20.68 -11.02 13.99
N ASN A 165 19.87 -10.11 14.54
CA ASN A 165 18.48 -9.99 14.16
C ASN A 165 18.38 -9.76 12.64
N PRO A 166 17.59 -10.58 11.91
CA PRO A 166 17.49 -10.52 10.45
C PRO A 166 16.76 -9.27 9.91
N GLN A 167 16.19 -8.44 10.79
CA GLN A 167 15.46 -7.21 10.43
C GLN A 167 14.33 -7.48 9.43
N LEU A 168 13.44 -8.43 9.76
CA LEU A 168 12.39 -8.88 8.83
C LEU A 168 11.44 -7.74 8.46
N HIS A 169 11.16 -6.85 9.40
CA HIS A 169 10.41 -5.63 9.11
C HIS A 169 11.12 -4.73 8.07
N ALA A 170 12.43 -4.54 8.21
CA ALA A 170 13.18 -3.63 7.34
C ALA A 170 13.26 -4.13 5.89
N TRP A 171 13.72 -5.37 5.69
CA TRP A 171 13.98 -5.90 4.35
C TRP A 171 12.78 -6.66 3.79
N GLY A 172 12.03 -7.38 4.62
CA GLY A 172 10.89 -8.17 4.16
C GLY A 172 9.65 -7.30 3.90
N TRP A 173 9.20 -6.57 4.92
CA TRP A 173 7.99 -5.75 4.83
C TRP A 173 8.13 -4.57 3.86
N HIS A 174 9.14 -3.71 4.04
CA HIS A 174 9.25 -2.49 3.20
C HIS A 174 9.54 -2.83 1.73
N LEU A 175 10.43 -3.78 1.43
CA LEU A 175 10.67 -4.18 0.03
C LEU A 175 9.48 -4.95 -0.55
N GLY A 176 8.92 -5.92 0.18
CA GLY A 176 7.83 -6.74 -0.31
C GLY A 176 6.56 -5.93 -0.60
N SER A 177 6.18 -5.04 0.32
CA SER A 177 5.03 -4.16 0.14
C SER A 177 5.23 -3.14 -0.99
N ALA A 178 6.42 -2.53 -1.09
CA ALA A 178 6.73 -1.57 -2.15
C ALA A 178 6.76 -2.23 -3.54
N LEU A 179 7.42 -3.39 -3.69
CA LEU A 179 7.48 -4.13 -4.94
C LEU A 179 6.10 -4.65 -5.36
N GLY A 180 5.31 -5.16 -4.40
CA GLY A 180 3.93 -5.59 -4.65
C GLY A 180 3.02 -4.44 -5.09
N CYS A 181 3.15 -3.27 -4.46
CA CYS A 181 2.39 -2.08 -4.86
C CYS A 181 2.83 -1.57 -6.25
N TYR A 182 4.13 -1.49 -6.49
CA TYR A 182 4.70 -1.03 -7.75
C TYR A 182 4.28 -1.93 -8.92
N GLY A 183 4.42 -3.25 -8.78
CA GLY A 183 4.06 -4.23 -9.80
C GLY A 183 2.59 -4.14 -10.22
N ASN A 184 1.66 -4.14 -9.25
CA ASN A 184 0.23 -4.00 -9.53
C ASN A 184 -0.12 -2.65 -10.19
N THR A 185 0.51 -1.55 -9.76
CA THR A 185 0.25 -0.22 -10.34
C THR A 185 0.76 -0.12 -11.77
N MET A 186 1.92 -0.72 -12.05
CA MET A 186 2.49 -0.77 -13.40
C MET A 186 1.65 -1.63 -14.35
N ASP A 187 1.15 -2.78 -13.89
CA ASP A 187 0.21 -3.60 -14.66
C ASP A 187 -1.04 -2.80 -15.01
N ALA A 188 -1.69 -2.19 -14.00
CA ALA A 188 -2.89 -1.39 -14.19
C ALA A 188 -2.68 -0.24 -15.19
N LEU A 189 -1.56 0.47 -15.09
CA LEU A 189 -1.18 1.53 -16.04
C LEU A 189 -0.95 1.00 -17.46
N SER A 190 -0.47 -0.24 -17.61
CA SER A 190 -0.18 -0.85 -18.91
C SER A 190 -1.44 -1.33 -19.63
N SER A 191 -2.43 -1.81 -18.88
CA SER A 191 -3.70 -2.32 -19.45
C SER A 191 -4.73 -1.22 -19.74
N ASP A 192 -4.60 -0.04 -19.12
CA ASP A 192 -5.50 1.11 -19.36
C ASP A 192 -5.11 1.91 -20.63
N ARG A 193 -4.11 1.48 -21.41
CA ARG A 193 -3.74 2.07 -22.71
C ARG A 193 -4.35 1.30 -23.87
#